data_AF-A0A395TK40-F1
#
_entry.id   AF-A0A395TK40-F1
#
_cell.length_a   1.000
_cell.length_b   1.000
_cell.length_c   1.000
_cell.angle_alpha   90.00
_cell.angle_beta   90.00
_cell.angle_gamma   90.00
#
_symmetry.space_group_name_H-M   'P 1'
#
loop_
_entity.id
_entity.type
_entity.pdbx_description
1 polymer ?
#
loop_
_entity_poly.entity_id
_entity_poly.type
_entity_poly.pdbx_seq_one_letter_code
_entity_poly.pdbx_strand_id
1 'polypeptide(L)'
;MKKIALFITASLIAGNALAAQTYIRNGNIYTHEGQWAAEVGAFGSTDLLKDQDKSYGALLNFGYHGEDFNADLSGLNYRFFGNTGDIVNLGTYLTGSGVAYDQDSANSVKGMDKRKATVDLGLNADITLGDGTVSTYFQHDILNENKGYKTGVNYFHIIDLGVADLVPFAGISYQSSDYNNYYFGVKDKEATAQRKAYHAGGDFSYNLGYKLVYPINDRWEITQTSAYTRLGSDIAHSPIVDSANQWLVGATVAYHF
;
A
#
# COMPACT_ATOMS: atom_id res chain seq x y z
N MET A 1 33.16 12.59 -7.74
CA MET A 1 33.86 12.32 -6.46
C MET A 1 33.51 13.40 -5.45
N LYS A 2 32.81 13.02 -4.38
CA LYS A 2 32.92 13.59 -3.02
C LYS A 2 32.23 12.60 -2.08
N LYS A 3 33.04 11.93 -1.26
CA LYS A 3 32.60 11.03 -0.20
C LYS A 3 32.01 11.88 0.92
N ILE A 4 30.87 11.47 1.48
CA ILE A 4 30.41 11.96 2.78
C ILE A 4 30.35 10.73 3.69
N ALA A 5 31.17 10.77 4.73
CA ALA A 5 31.24 9.78 5.79
C ALA A 5 30.28 10.20 6.92
N LEU A 6 29.25 9.37 7.08
CA LEU A 6 28.27 9.24 8.17
C LEU A 6 28.77 8.63 9.50
N PHE A 7 29.67 9.24 10.28
CA PHE A 7 29.97 8.71 11.62
C PHE A 7 28.82 9.07 12.57
N ILE A 8 28.11 8.07 13.12
CA ILE A 8 27.29 8.25 14.32
C ILE A 8 27.72 7.19 15.34
N THR A 9 28.23 7.70 16.45
CA THR A 9 28.73 6.98 17.61
C THR A 9 27.58 6.36 18.40
N ALA A 10 27.73 5.10 18.78
CA ALA A 10 26.82 4.38 19.66
C ALA A 10 26.80 4.99 21.07
N SER A 11 25.61 5.15 21.63
CA SER A 11 25.39 5.26 23.07
C SER A 11 24.46 4.13 23.47
N LEU A 12 25.02 3.10 24.10
CA LEU A 12 24.27 2.04 24.78
C LEU A 12 23.55 2.64 25.98
N ILE A 13 22.21 2.69 25.92
CA ILE A 13 21.38 2.63 27.11
C ILE A 13 20.64 1.30 27.03
N ALA A 14 21.08 0.35 27.84
CA ALA A 14 20.33 -0.86 28.12
C ALA A 14 19.12 -0.48 28.97
N GLY A 15 17.98 -0.25 28.31
CA GLY A 15 16.66 -0.29 28.91
C GLY A 15 15.96 -1.56 28.41
N ASN A 16 15.59 -2.45 29.32
CA ASN A 16 14.71 -3.57 28.99
C ASN A 16 13.32 -3.00 28.65
N ALA A 17 12.69 -3.57 27.60
CA ALA A 17 11.39 -3.25 27.00
C ALA A 17 11.35 -2.03 26.08
N LEU A 18 11.85 -2.19 24.84
CA LEU A 18 11.56 -1.29 23.72
C LEU A 18 10.76 -2.05 22.65
N ALA A 19 9.62 -2.61 23.03
CA ALA A 19 8.69 -3.15 22.04
C ALA A 19 7.60 -2.09 21.84
N ALA A 20 7.78 -1.25 20.83
CA ALA A 20 6.63 -0.72 20.12
C ALA A 20 5.77 -1.94 19.76
N GLN A 21 4.59 -2.11 20.35
CA GLN A 21 3.76 -3.26 19.99
C GLN A 21 3.27 -3.03 18.57
N THR A 22 3.79 -3.79 17.61
CA THR A 22 3.21 -3.83 16.28
C THR A 22 1.82 -4.43 16.37
N TYR A 23 0.85 -3.81 15.71
CA TYR A 23 -0.52 -4.32 15.65
C TYR A 23 -1.12 -4.12 14.27
N ILE A 24 -2.12 -4.95 13.96
CA ILE A 24 -2.88 -4.84 12.73
C ILE A 24 -4.19 -4.14 13.03
N ARG A 25 -4.47 -3.06 12.28
CA ARG A 25 -5.74 -2.35 12.36
C ARG A 25 -6.11 -1.78 11.01
N ASN A 26 -7.35 -2.01 10.64
CA ASN A 26 -7.97 -1.66 9.38
C ASN A 26 -7.14 -2.03 8.15
N GLY A 27 -6.60 -3.25 8.15
CA GLY A 27 -5.71 -3.75 7.10
C GLY A 27 -4.35 -3.07 7.00
N ASN A 28 -3.99 -2.24 7.99
CA ASN A 28 -2.71 -1.57 8.08
C ASN A 28 -1.89 -2.13 9.25
N ILE A 29 -0.58 -2.03 9.11
CA ILE A 29 0.40 -2.37 10.16
C ILE A 29 0.80 -1.06 10.81
N TYR A 30 0.47 -0.90 12.08
CA TYR A 30 0.80 0.28 12.88
C TYR A 30 1.75 -0.07 14.00
N THR A 31 2.43 0.96 14.48
CA THR A 31 3.21 0.96 15.72
C THR A 31 2.83 2.21 16.51
N HIS A 32 3.00 2.16 17.84
CA HIS A 32 2.73 3.29 18.74
C HIS A 32 1.32 3.88 18.62
N GLU A 33 0.38 3.32 19.38
CA GLU A 33 -0.99 3.85 19.45
C GLU A 33 -1.05 5.21 20.20
N GLY A 34 -1.92 6.10 19.72
CA GLY A 34 -2.24 7.36 20.38
C GLY A 34 -1.27 8.51 20.09
N GLN A 35 -0.43 8.39 19.06
CA GLN A 35 0.66 9.32 18.79
C GLN A 35 0.58 9.96 17.40
N TRP A 36 1.23 11.12 17.26
CA TRP A 36 1.54 11.66 15.94
C TRP A 36 2.80 10.97 15.42
N ALA A 37 2.87 10.75 14.11
CA ALA A 37 4.02 10.19 13.44
C ALA A 37 4.44 11.06 12.25
N ALA A 38 5.74 11.26 12.08
CA ALA A 38 6.35 11.80 10.87
C ALA A 38 7.27 10.74 10.27
N GLU A 39 7.05 10.39 9.01
CA GLU A 39 7.74 9.29 8.33
C GLU A 39 8.37 9.79 7.03
N VAL A 40 9.63 9.40 6.80
CA VAL A 40 10.34 9.67 5.55
C VAL A 40 11.10 8.44 5.11
N GLY A 41 11.11 8.18 3.81
CA GLY A 41 11.83 7.04 3.25
C GLY A 41 11.99 7.09 1.75
N ALA A 42 12.45 5.99 1.20
CA ALA A 42 12.59 5.79 -0.23
C ALA A 42 12.12 4.39 -0.61
N PHE A 43 11.65 4.26 -1.85
CA PHE A 43 11.25 2.99 -2.44
C PHE A 43 11.77 2.86 -3.87
N GLY A 44 11.93 1.62 -4.30
CA GLY A 44 12.02 1.23 -5.71
C GLY A 44 10.87 0.30 -6.04
N SER A 45 10.25 0.48 -7.21
CA SER A 45 9.22 -0.40 -7.73
C SER A 45 9.46 -0.72 -9.20
N THR A 46 8.88 -1.83 -9.66
CA THR A 46 8.70 -2.03 -11.11
C THR A 46 7.73 -1.00 -11.66
N ASP A 47 7.98 -0.54 -12.89
CA ASP A 47 6.99 0.25 -13.59
C ASP A 47 5.83 -0.62 -14.08
N LEU A 48 4.63 -0.03 -14.02
CA LEU A 48 3.41 -0.70 -14.44
C LEU A 48 3.20 -0.59 -15.96
N LEU A 49 3.54 0.57 -16.52
CA LEU A 49 3.39 0.87 -17.94
C LEU A 49 4.59 0.37 -18.74
N LYS A 50 4.35 -0.11 -19.96
CA LYS A 50 5.41 -0.48 -20.92
C LYS A 50 6.32 0.69 -21.23
N ASP A 51 7.55 0.35 -21.60
CA ASP A 51 8.60 1.27 -22.02
C ASP A 51 9.05 2.22 -20.90
N GLN A 52 8.95 1.75 -19.66
CA GLN A 52 9.46 2.37 -18.44
C GLN A 52 10.32 1.35 -17.70
N ASP A 53 11.37 1.79 -17.01
CA ASP A 53 12.32 0.91 -16.32
C ASP A 53 11.85 0.63 -14.88
N LYS A 54 12.69 0.94 -13.88
CA LYS A 54 12.32 0.88 -12.47
C LYS A 54 12.06 2.29 -12.00
N SER A 55 10.93 2.50 -11.32
CA SER A 55 10.64 3.74 -10.63
C SER A 55 11.29 3.76 -9.25
N TYR A 56 11.82 4.92 -8.88
CA TYR A 56 12.27 5.19 -7.51
C TYR A 56 11.57 6.45 -7.02
N GLY A 57 11.17 6.46 -5.75
CA GLY A 57 10.46 7.59 -5.18
C GLY A 57 10.77 7.78 -3.70
N ALA A 58 10.37 8.93 -3.19
CA ALA A 58 10.35 9.18 -1.76
C ALA A 58 9.01 8.73 -1.17
N LEU A 59 9.04 8.17 0.02
CA LEU A 59 7.88 7.99 0.88
C LEU A 59 7.88 9.11 1.91
N LEU A 60 6.74 9.77 2.05
CA LEU A 60 6.50 10.77 3.07
C LEU A 60 5.15 10.46 3.69
N ASN A 61 5.10 10.39 5.01
CA ASN A 61 3.84 10.32 5.74
C ASN A 61 3.89 11.27 6.93
N PHE A 62 2.74 11.81 7.29
CA PHE A 62 2.56 12.56 8.52
C PHE A 62 1.11 12.43 8.95
N GLY A 63 0.89 12.13 10.22
CA GLY A 63 -0.47 11.95 10.71
C GLY A 63 -0.55 11.56 12.17
N TYR A 64 -1.78 11.31 12.59
CA TYR A 64 -2.13 10.83 13.92
C TYR A 64 -2.67 9.41 13.83
N HIS A 65 -2.13 8.52 14.64
CA HIS A 65 -2.57 7.12 14.76
C HIS A 65 -3.15 6.89 16.14
N GLY A 66 -4.48 6.91 16.24
CA GLY A 66 -5.23 6.74 17.48
C GLY A 66 -5.80 5.33 17.64
N GLU A 67 -6.57 5.14 18.72
CA GLU A 67 -7.25 3.88 18.98
C GLU A 67 -8.31 3.59 17.91
N ASP A 68 -9.33 4.45 17.77
CA ASP A 68 -10.39 4.24 16.78
C ASP A 68 -10.19 5.08 15.52
N PHE A 69 -9.60 6.28 15.64
CA PHE A 69 -9.45 7.23 14.55
C PHE A 69 -7.99 7.38 14.15
N ASN A 70 -7.74 7.29 12.84
CA ASN A 70 -6.42 7.45 12.24
C ASN A 70 -6.53 8.42 11.06
N ALA A 71 -5.57 9.33 10.95
CA ALA A 71 -5.54 10.32 9.89
C ALA A 71 -4.10 10.63 9.49
N ASP A 72 -3.72 10.26 8.28
CA ASP A 72 -2.40 10.54 7.73
C ASP A 72 -2.48 10.82 6.21
N LEU A 73 -1.33 10.92 5.54
CA LEU A 73 -1.29 11.22 4.09
C LEU A 73 -1.83 10.07 3.23
N SER A 74 -1.93 8.86 3.79
CA SER A 74 -2.50 7.69 3.11
C SER A 74 -4.02 7.66 3.20
N GLY A 75 -4.61 8.33 4.19
CA GLY A 75 -6.04 8.48 4.30
C GLY A 75 -6.58 8.77 5.70
N LEU A 76 -7.90 8.65 5.81
CA LEU A 76 -8.64 8.73 7.06
C LEU A 76 -9.27 7.38 7.34
N ASN A 77 -9.29 6.97 8.59
CA ASN A 77 -9.89 5.72 9.01
C ASN A 77 -10.56 5.86 10.37
N TYR A 78 -11.70 5.17 10.54
CA TYR A 78 -12.45 5.12 11.80
C TYR A 78 -12.98 3.71 12.06
N ARG A 79 -12.64 3.13 13.23
CA ARG A 79 -13.26 1.91 13.76
C ARG A 79 -14.58 2.28 14.43
N PHE A 80 -15.69 1.70 13.95
CA PHE A 80 -17.03 1.95 14.50
C PHE A 80 -17.58 0.76 15.29
N PHE A 81 -16.91 -0.39 15.25
CA PHE A 81 -17.28 -1.59 16.00
C PHE A 81 -16.03 -2.36 16.44
N GLY A 82 -16.08 -2.91 17.66
CA GLY A 82 -14.97 -3.59 18.30
C GLY A 82 -14.03 -2.63 19.02
N ASN A 83 -13.17 -3.19 19.87
CA ASN A 83 -12.15 -2.50 20.66
C ASN A 83 -10.80 -3.19 20.47
N THR A 84 -9.75 -2.56 20.99
CA THR A 84 -8.40 -3.14 20.94
C THR A 84 -8.37 -4.48 21.67
N GLY A 85 -7.99 -5.55 20.95
CA GLY A 85 -7.98 -6.93 21.45
C GLY A 85 -9.24 -7.74 21.15
N ASP A 86 -10.31 -7.14 20.62
CA ASP A 86 -11.50 -7.88 20.21
C ASP A 86 -11.21 -8.73 18.97
N ILE A 87 -11.86 -9.91 18.89
CA ILE A 87 -11.71 -10.84 17.77
C ILE A 87 -12.17 -10.21 16.45
N VAL A 88 -13.20 -9.36 16.48
CA VAL A 88 -13.77 -8.73 15.27
C VAL A 88 -13.80 -7.23 15.46
N ASN A 89 -13.20 -6.51 14.52
CA ASN A 89 -13.24 -5.06 14.43
C ASN A 89 -13.78 -4.65 13.07
N LEU A 90 -14.68 -3.67 13.02
CA LEU A 90 -15.19 -3.12 11.76
C LEU A 90 -14.86 -1.62 11.67
N GLY A 91 -14.42 -1.22 10.49
CA GLY A 91 -14.02 0.16 10.23
C GLY A 91 -14.52 0.68 8.89
N THR A 92 -14.42 1.99 8.74
CA THR A 92 -14.59 2.70 7.47
C THR A 92 -13.37 3.57 7.22
N TYR A 93 -13.08 3.83 5.95
CA TYR A 93 -11.93 4.64 5.56
C TYR A 93 -12.15 5.41 4.27
N LEU A 94 -11.42 6.51 4.15
CA LEU A 94 -11.21 7.26 2.91
C LEU A 94 -9.75 7.15 2.54
N THR A 95 -9.45 6.77 1.31
CA THR A 95 -8.06 6.64 0.85
C THR A 95 -7.91 7.10 -0.59
N GLY A 96 -6.74 7.67 -0.91
CA GLY A 96 -6.35 7.91 -2.29
C GLY A 96 -6.22 6.59 -3.04
N SER A 97 -6.72 6.53 -4.27
CA SER A 97 -6.67 5.30 -5.05
C SER A 97 -6.56 5.50 -6.55
N GLY A 98 -6.28 4.39 -7.24
CA GLY A 98 -6.12 4.37 -8.69
C GLY A 98 -4.70 4.70 -9.15
N VAL A 99 -4.46 4.49 -10.45
CA VAL A 99 -3.18 4.75 -11.10
C VAL A 99 -3.32 5.99 -11.98
N ALA A 100 -2.79 7.12 -11.52
CA ALA A 100 -2.80 8.35 -12.30
C ALA A 100 -1.69 8.33 -13.37
N TYR A 101 -2.05 8.61 -14.61
CA TYR A 101 -1.10 8.81 -15.71
C TYR A 101 -1.74 9.61 -16.85
N ASP A 102 -0.92 10.21 -17.69
CA ASP A 102 -1.33 10.91 -18.90
C ASP A 102 -0.48 10.47 -20.11
N GLN A 103 -0.74 11.08 -21.26
CA GLN A 103 -0.07 10.73 -22.51
C GLN A 103 1.46 10.93 -22.51
N ASP A 104 1.99 11.71 -21.57
CA ASP A 104 3.42 11.99 -21.46
C ASP A 104 4.09 11.08 -20.43
N SER A 105 3.32 10.24 -19.73
CA SER A 105 3.82 9.35 -18.68
C SER A 105 4.64 8.17 -19.23
N ALA A 106 4.31 7.66 -20.43
CA ALA A 106 5.09 6.64 -21.12
C ALA A 106 4.78 6.61 -22.62
N ASN A 107 5.70 6.10 -23.44
CA ASN A 107 5.46 5.91 -24.88
C ASN A 107 4.26 5.01 -25.15
N SER A 108 4.07 3.99 -24.31
CA SER A 108 2.96 3.05 -24.37
C SER A 108 1.59 3.69 -24.16
N VAL A 109 1.49 4.86 -23.53
CA VAL A 109 0.22 5.58 -23.27
C VAL A 109 0.09 6.88 -24.07
N LYS A 110 1.02 7.17 -24.98
CA LYS A 110 0.98 8.38 -25.81
C LYS A 110 -0.32 8.48 -26.62
N GLY A 111 -0.96 9.65 -26.60
CA GLY A 111 -2.25 9.93 -27.24
C GLY A 111 -3.48 9.34 -26.54
N MET A 112 -3.34 8.73 -25.36
CA MET A 112 -4.49 8.31 -24.54
C MET A 112 -5.06 9.48 -23.75
N ASP A 113 -6.34 9.41 -23.39
CA ASP A 113 -6.91 10.37 -22.44
C ASP A 113 -6.21 10.22 -21.07
N LYS A 114 -6.06 11.31 -20.33
CA LYS A 114 -5.54 11.28 -18.96
C LYS A 114 -6.39 10.37 -18.06
N ARG A 115 -5.74 9.51 -17.28
CA ARG A 115 -6.33 8.75 -16.17
C ARG A 115 -5.98 9.42 -14.86
N LYS A 116 -6.98 9.64 -14.01
CA LYS A 116 -6.81 10.32 -12.73
C LYS A 116 -6.85 9.34 -11.57
N ALA A 117 -6.11 9.65 -10.52
CA ALA A 117 -6.36 9.09 -9.22
C ALA A 117 -7.74 9.55 -8.72
N THR A 118 -8.32 8.77 -7.82
CA THR A 118 -9.58 9.06 -7.15
C THR A 118 -9.42 8.98 -5.64
N VAL A 119 -10.51 9.24 -4.92
CA VAL A 119 -10.68 8.88 -3.52
C VAL A 119 -11.72 7.76 -3.47
N ASP A 120 -11.40 6.71 -2.73
CA ASP A 120 -12.33 5.63 -2.45
C ASP A 120 -12.85 5.74 -1.02
N LEU A 121 -14.15 5.49 -0.84
CA LEU A 121 -14.75 5.20 0.46
C LEU A 121 -14.81 3.68 0.64
N GLY A 122 -14.35 3.19 1.78
CA GLY A 122 -14.32 1.77 2.08
C GLY A 122 -14.87 1.38 3.44
N LEU A 123 -15.15 0.09 3.55
CA LEU A 123 -15.45 -0.63 4.77
C LEU A 123 -14.43 -1.75 4.90
N ASN A 124 -14.01 -2.03 6.14
CA ASN A 124 -13.13 -3.15 6.45
C ASN A 124 -13.66 -3.95 7.63
N ALA A 125 -13.28 -5.22 7.67
CA ALA A 125 -13.44 -6.08 8.84
C ALA A 125 -12.13 -6.81 9.11
N ASP A 126 -11.60 -6.63 10.31
CA ASP A 126 -10.42 -7.35 10.81
C ASP A 126 -10.86 -8.44 11.77
N ILE A 127 -10.33 -9.65 11.56
CA ILE A 127 -10.62 -10.83 12.34
C ILE A 127 -9.30 -11.35 12.90
N THR A 128 -9.12 -11.25 14.21
CA THR A 128 -7.94 -11.76 14.92
C THR A 128 -8.01 -13.28 15.04
N LEU A 129 -6.93 -13.95 14.66
CA LEU A 129 -6.75 -15.41 14.65
C LEU A 129 -5.42 -15.77 15.35
N GLY A 130 -5.43 -15.83 16.68
CA GLY A 130 -4.19 -15.99 17.45
C GLY A 130 -3.23 -14.82 17.18
N ASP A 131 -2.01 -15.12 16.72
CA ASP A 131 -1.00 -14.12 16.37
C ASP A 131 -1.13 -13.60 14.92
N GLY A 132 -2.24 -13.91 14.25
CA GLY A 132 -2.55 -13.45 12.91
C GLY A 132 -3.82 -12.60 12.84
N THR A 133 -3.96 -11.83 11.76
CA THR A 133 -5.16 -11.05 11.48
C THR A 133 -5.57 -11.23 10.03
N VAL A 134 -6.82 -11.64 9.80
CA VAL A 134 -7.46 -11.61 8.49
C VAL A 134 -8.20 -10.28 8.35
N SER A 135 -7.77 -9.45 7.41
CA SER A 135 -8.42 -8.19 7.09
C SER A 135 -9.13 -8.30 5.75
N THR A 136 -10.43 -8.04 5.75
CA THR A 136 -11.25 -7.96 4.54
C THR A 136 -11.65 -6.53 4.28
N TYR A 137 -11.80 -6.16 3.01
CA TYR A 137 -12.20 -4.80 2.65
C TYR A 137 -13.08 -4.76 1.40
N PHE A 138 -13.90 -3.73 1.32
CA PHE A 138 -14.61 -3.30 0.12
C PHE A 138 -14.46 -1.78 0.02
N GLN A 139 -14.14 -1.27 -1.16
CA GLN A 139 -14.04 0.16 -1.41
C GLN A 139 -14.53 0.53 -2.81
N HIS A 140 -15.10 1.72 -2.92
CA HIS A 140 -15.70 2.22 -4.15
C HIS A 140 -15.32 3.69 -4.38
N ASP A 141 -15.12 4.04 -5.64
CA ASP A 141 -14.82 5.40 -6.10
C ASP A 141 -15.94 6.39 -5.73
N ILE A 142 -15.62 7.43 -4.97
CA ILE A 142 -16.58 8.48 -4.60
C ILE A 142 -16.44 9.77 -5.42
N LEU A 143 -15.42 9.89 -6.26
CA LEU A 143 -15.24 11.04 -7.16
C LEU A 143 -15.75 10.78 -8.58
N ASN A 144 -16.26 9.57 -8.85
CA ASN A 144 -16.87 9.19 -10.12
C ASN A 144 -15.89 9.31 -11.31
N GLU A 145 -14.60 9.05 -11.05
CA GLU A 145 -13.54 9.01 -12.05
C GLU A 145 -13.53 7.67 -12.80
N ASN A 146 -13.53 6.55 -12.07
CA ASN A 146 -13.53 5.20 -12.64
C ASN A 146 -14.85 4.43 -12.43
N LYS A 147 -15.70 4.83 -11.47
CA LYS A 147 -17.00 4.20 -11.14
C LYS A 147 -16.93 2.73 -10.71
N GLY A 148 -15.72 2.24 -10.46
CA GLY A 148 -15.47 0.87 -10.08
C GLY A 148 -15.33 0.70 -8.57
N TYR A 149 -15.25 -0.56 -8.17
CA TYR A 149 -14.93 -0.98 -6.82
C TYR A 149 -13.75 -1.95 -6.80
N LYS A 150 -13.19 -2.09 -5.60
CA LYS A 150 -12.21 -3.10 -5.23
C LYS A 150 -12.64 -3.80 -3.95
N THR A 151 -12.32 -5.07 -3.83
CA THR A 151 -12.53 -5.83 -2.59
C THR A 151 -11.44 -6.86 -2.44
N GLY A 152 -11.13 -7.26 -1.22
CA GLY A 152 -10.10 -8.25 -1.03
C GLY A 152 -10.00 -8.75 0.40
N VAL A 153 -9.04 -9.65 0.57
CA VAL A 153 -8.66 -10.23 1.84
C VAL A 153 -7.14 -10.21 1.94
N ASN A 154 -6.64 -9.82 3.10
CA ASN A 154 -5.24 -9.90 3.48
C ASN A 154 -5.11 -10.70 4.77
N TYR A 155 -4.08 -11.52 4.87
CA TYR A 155 -3.64 -12.15 6.09
C TYR A 155 -2.31 -11.54 6.51
N PHE A 156 -2.22 -11.14 7.77
CA PHE A 156 -1.02 -10.64 8.42
C PHE A 156 -0.68 -11.57 9.58
N HIS A 157 0.61 -11.74 9.85
CA HIS A 157 1.07 -12.49 11.01
C HIS A 157 2.24 -11.77 11.64
N ILE A 158 2.20 -11.53 12.95
CA ILE A 158 3.25 -10.78 13.65
C ILE A 158 4.20 -11.79 14.28
N ILE A 159 5.48 -11.70 13.94
CA ILE A 159 6.53 -12.54 14.50
C ILE A 159 7.50 -11.65 15.28
N ASP A 160 7.44 -11.74 16.61
CA ASP A 160 8.37 -11.06 17.52
C ASP A 160 9.74 -11.75 17.45
N LEU A 161 10.76 -11.02 16.97
CA LEU A 161 12.16 -11.47 16.89
C LEU A 161 13.00 -11.00 18.10
N GLY A 162 12.37 -10.38 19.10
CA GLY A 162 12.94 -9.81 20.32
C GLY A 162 13.53 -8.42 20.15
N VAL A 163 14.14 -8.13 18.99
CA VAL A 163 14.73 -6.81 18.67
C VAL A 163 14.02 -6.09 17.50
N ALA A 164 13.07 -6.76 16.87
CA ALA A 164 12.31 -6.30 15.72
C ALA A 164 11.05 -7.16 15.57
N ASP A 165 10.02 -6.62 14.92
CA ASP A 165 8.87 -7.39 14.49
C ASP A 165 8.95 -7.66 13.00
N LEU A 166 8.86 -8.94 12.61
CA LEU A 166 8.68 -9.34 11.22
C LEU A 166 7.20 -9.61 10.98
N VAL A 167 6.60 -8.87 10.05
CA VAL A 167 5.19 -9.01 9.69
C VAL A 167 5.07 -9.48 8.24
N PRO A 168 5.13 -10.80 7.97
CA PRO A 168 4.72 -11.33 6.68
C PRO A 168 3.24 -11.09 6.43
N PHE A 169 2.90 -10.84 5.17
CA PHE A 169 1.52 -10.70 4.73
C PHE A 169 1.30 -11.32 3.36
N ALA A 170 0.08 -11.80 3.13
CA ALA A 170 -0.37 -12.29 1.84
C ALA A 170 -1.82 -11.87 1.61
N GLY A 171 -2.22 -11.66 0.35
CA GLY A 171 -3.57 -11.22 0.05
C GLY A 171 -4.02 -11.51 -1.37
N ILE A 172 -5.33 -11.35 -1.54
CA ILE A 172 -6.05 -11.46 -2.80
C ILE A 172 -6.94 -10.23 -2.90
N SER A 173 -6.92 -9.59 -4.06
CA SER A 173 -7.73 -8.42 -4.34
C SER A 173 -8.45 -8.60 -5.67
N TYR A 174 -9.75 -8.36 -5.68
CA TYR A 174 -10.56 -8.24 -6.89
C TYR A 174 -10.70 -6.77 -7.28
N GLN A 175 -10.54 -6.50 -8.57
CA GLN A 175 -10.85 -5.21 -9.18
C GLN A 175 -11.99 -5.39 -10.16
N SER A 176 -13.02 -4.55 -10.07
CA SER A 176 -14.15 -4.56 -11.02
C SER A 176 -13.72 -4.24 -12.45
N SER A 177 -14.56 -4.62 -13.43
CA SER A 177 -14.33 -4.27 -14.84
C SER A 177 -14.29 -2.77 -15.08
N ASP A 178 -15.07 -1.97 -14.34
CA ASP A 178 -15.07 -0.51 -14.50
C ASP A 178 -13.74 0.10 -14.05
N TYR A 179 -13.22 -0.36 -12.90
CA TYR A 179 -11.89 0.00 -12.44
C TYR A 179 -10.81 -0.40 -13.46
N ASN A 180 -10.85 -1.66 -13.91
CA ASN A 180 -9.83 -2.18 -14.82
C ASN A 180 -9.88 -1.52 -16.20
N ASN A 181 -11.07 -1.29 -16.76
CA ASN A 181 -11.21 -0.60 -18.04
C ASN A 181 -10.75 0.85 -17.97
N TYR A 182 -10.99 1.56 -16.86
CA TYR A 182 -10.51 2.92 -16.70
C TYR A 182 -8.99 2.98 -16.67
N TYR A 183 -8.33 2.17 -15.83
CA TYR A 183 -6.88 2.25 -15.62
C TYR A 183 -6.04 1.44 -16.62
N PHE A 184 -6.60 0.42 -17.25
CA PHE A 184 -5.86 -0.54 -18.08
C PHE A 184 -6.51 -0.80 -19.45
N GLY A 185 -7.70 -0.26 -19.71
CA GLY A 185 -8.36 -0.34 -21.01
C GLY A 185 -7.79 0.66 -22.02
N VAL A 186 -7.92 0.30 -23.30
CA VAL A 186 -7.60 1.17 -24.44
C VAL A 186 -8.88 1.35 -25.25
N LYS A 187 -9.41 2.58 -25.28
CA LYS A 187 -10.61 2.91 -26.07
C LYS A 187 -10.30 2.81 -27.56
N ASP A 188 -11.33 2.64 -28.40
CA ASP A 188 -11.15 2.57 -29.87
C ASP A 188 -10.44 3.81 -30.43
N LYS A 189 -10.77 5.00 -29.92
CA LYS A 189 -10.12 6.27 -30.31
C LYS A 189 -8.66 6.39 -29.84
N GLU A 190 -8.25 5.56 -28.88
CA GLU A 190 -6.90 5.52 -28.31
C GLU A 190 -6.06 4.42 -28.97
N ALA A 191 -6.67 3.58 -29.82
CA ALA A 191 -5.97 2.48 -30.48
C ALA A 191 -5.00 3.00 -31.55
N THR A 192 -3.86 2.32 -31.67
CA THR A 192 -2.85 2.53 -32.70
C THR A 192 -2.44 1.19 -33.30
N ALA A 193 -1.58 1.20 -34.31
CA ALA A 193 -1.05 -0.04 -34.90
C ALA A 193 -0.27 -0.89 -33.88
N GLN A 194 0.34 -0.26 -32.86
CA GLN A 194 1.16 -0.91 -31.83
C GLN A 194 0.43 -1.10 -30.49
N ARG A 195 -0.69 -0.39 -30.27
CA ARG A 195 -1.54 -0.49 -29.08
C ARG A 195 -2.99 -0.72 -29.52
N LYS A 196 -3.42 -1.98 -29.57
CA LYS A 196 -4.79 -2.31 -29.96
C LYS A 196 -5.80 -1.85 -28.92
N ALA A 197 -7.04 -1.61 -29.34
CA ALA A 197 -8.17 -1.45 -28.41
C ALA A 197 -8.25 -2.67 -27.48
N TYR A 198 -8.58 -2.43 -26.22
CA TYR A 198 -8.54 -3.45 -25.19
C TYR A 198 -9.58 -3.14 -24.10
N HIS A 199 -10.37 -4.15 -23.77
CA HIS A 199 -11.34 -4.10 -22.69
C HIS A 199 -10.92 -5.10 -21.61
N ALA A 200 -10.63 -4.60 -20.43
CA ALA A 200 -10.28 -5.43 -19.28
C ALA A 200 -11.55 -5.87 -18.55
N GLY A 201 -11.67 -7.17 -18.28
CA GLY A 201 -12.65 -7.70 -17.35
C GLY A 201 -12.32 -7.32 -15.90
N GLY A 202 -13.20 -7.72 -14.97
CA GLY A 202 -12.86 -7.69 -13.55
C GLY A 202 -12.06 -8.92 -13.19
N ASP A 203 -11.00 -8.77 -12.39
CA ASP A 203 -10.03 -9.84 -12.17
C ASP A 203 -9.35 -9.77 -10.79
N PHE A 204 -8.66 -10.83 -10.42
CA PHE A 204 -7.98 -11.03 -9.16
C PHE A 204 -6.47 -10.83 -9.28
N SER A 205 -5.93 -9.98 -8.42
CA SER A 205 -4.50 -9.82 -8.19
C SER A 205 -4.11 -10.41 -6.84
N TYR A 206 -2.90 -10.96 -6.75
CA TYR A 206 -2.38 -11.68 -5.59
C TYR A 206 -1.15 -10.97 -5.07
N ASN A 207 -1.06 -10.69 -3.76
CA ASN A 207 0.10 -10.05 -3.16
C ASN A 207 0.71 -10.92 -2.06
N LEU A 208 2.03 -10.81 -1.91
CA LEU A 208 2.82 -11.44 -0.87
C LEU A 208 3.95 -10.47 -0.50
N GLY A 209 4.23 -10.31 0.78
CA GLY A 209 5.31 -9.46 1.22
C GLY A 209 5.60 -9.60 2.69
N TYR A 210 6.45 -8.72 3.19
CA TYR A 210 6.67 -8.54 4.61
C TYR A 210 7.04 -7.09 4.92
N LYS A 211 6.80 -6.70 6.17
CA LYS A 211 7.45 -5.55 6.79
C LYS A 211 8.39 -6.03 7.89
N LEU A 212 9.56 -5.41 8.00
CA LEU A 212 10.45 -5.57 9.15
C LEU A 212 10.49 -4.24 9.90
N VAL A 213 9.94 -4.25 11.11
CA VAL A 213 9.79 -3.09 11.98
C VAL A 213 10.88 -3.15 13.04
N TYR A 214 11.79 -2.18 13.01
CA TYR A 214 12.93 -2.09 13.93
C TYR A 214 12.83 -0.85 14.82
N PRO A 215 12.43 -0.99 16.10
CA PRO A 215 12.42 0.12 17.03
C PRO A 215 13.87 0.49 17.41
N ILE A 216 14.30 1.73 17.10
CA ILE A 216 15.59 2.27 17.56
C ILE A 216 15.48 2.65 19.04
N ASN A 217 14.36 3.27 19.42
CA ASN A 217 13.96 3.64 20.78
C ASN A 217 12.45 3.95 20.80
N ASP A 218 11.93 4.43 21.93
CA ASP A 218 10.50 4.76 22.13
C ASP A 218 9.90 5.77 21.14
N ARG A 219 10.71 6.43 20.32
CA ARG A 219 10.27 7.46 19.37
C ARG A 219 10.71 7.24 17.95
N TRP A 220 11.81 6.53 17.74
CA TRP A 220 12.39 6.34 16.41
C TRP A 220 12.27 4.89 15.99
N GLU A 221 11.78 4.69 14.77
CA GLU A 221 11.59 3.37 14.18
C GLU A 221 12.11 3.37 12.74
N ILE A 222 12.66 2.24 12.31
CA ILE A 222 12.94 1.96 10.89
C ILE A 222 12.01 0.85 10.44
N THR A 223 11.28 1.07 9.35
CA THR A 223 10.48 0.02 8.71
C THR A 223 11.02 -0.27 7.33
N GLN A 224 11.43 -1.52 7.09
CA GLN A 224 11.70 -2.02 5.74
C GLN A 224 10.44 -2.72 5.21
N THR A 225 10.14 -2.53 3.94
CA THR A 225 9.02 -3.19 3.25
C THR A 225 9.52 -3.86 1.98
N SER A 226 9.07 -5.10 1.75
CA SER A 226 9.23 -5.79 0.47
C SER A 226 7.91 -6.45 0.10
N ALA A 227 7.43 -6.20 -1.12
CA ALA A 227 6.17 -6.73 -1.61
C ALA A 227 6.29 -7.17 -3.07
N TYR A 228 5.60 -8.26 -3.38
CA TYR A 228 5.38 -8.79 -4.70
C TYR A 228 3.88 -8.85 -4.97
N THR A 229 3.46 -8.37 -6.13
CA THR A 229 2.08 -8.47 -6.61
C THR A 229 2.07 -9.14 -7.98
N ARG A 230 1.30 -10.21 -8.11
CA ARG A 230 0.92 -10.80 -9.38
C ARG A 230 -0.41 -10.21 -9.83
N LEU A 231 -0.40 -9.45 -10.92
CA LEU A 231 -1.60 -8.88 -11.52
C LEU A 231 -2.47 -9.97 -12.14
N GLY A 232 -3.78 -9.78 -12.07
CA GLY A 232 -4.75 -10.57 -12.81
C GLY A 232 -4.51 -10.53 -14.31
N SER A 233 -4.90 -11.59 -15.01
CA SER A 233 -4.79 -11.74 -16.46
C SER A 233 -5.41 -10.58 -17.26
N ASP A 234 -6.55 -10.03 -16.85
CA ASP A 234 -7.20 -8.91 -17.55
C ASP A 234 -6.36 -7.63 -17.49
N ILE A 235 -5.63 -7.41 -16.39
CA ILE A 235 -4.72 -6.28 -16.25
C ILE A 235 -3.40 -6.60 -16.99
N ALA A 236 -2.84 -7.77 -16.75
CA ALA A 236 -1.55 -8.22 -17.27
C ALA A 236 -1.49 -8.27 -18.80
N HIS A 237 -2.58 -8.64 -19.48
CA HIS A 237 -2.64 -8.71 -20.94
C HIS A 237 -2.95 -7.37 -21.62
N SER A 238 -3.18 -6.32 -20.82
CA SER A 238 -3.37 -4.99 -21.38
C SER A 238 -2.16 -4.59 -22.24
N PRO A 239 -2.37 -4.01 -23.44
CA PRO A 239 -1.29 -3.64 -24.33
C PRO A 239 -0.37 -2.56 -23.76
N ILE A 240 -0.78 -1.87 -22.67
CA ILE A 240 0.01 -0.84 -22.00
C ILE A 240 0.72 -1.32 -20.74
N VAL A 241 0.44 -2.53 -20.24
CA VAL A 241 1.06 -3.07 -19.02
C VAL A 241 2.34 -3.82 -19.37
N ASP A 242 3.44 -3.51 -18.68
CA ASP A 242 4.75 -4.10 -18.96
C ASP A 242 4.85 -5.55 -18.51
N SER A 243 4.50 -5.78 -17.25
CA SER A 243 4.68 -7.05 -16.59
C SER A 243 3.51 -7.35 -15.67
N ALA A 244 3.10 -8.62 -15.67
CA ALA A 244 2.15 -9.13 -14.68
C ALA A 244 2.77 -9.25 -13.27
N ASN A 245 4.10 -9.14 -13.15
CA ASN A 245 4.84 -9.24 -11.91
C ASN A 245 5.29 -7.85 -11.47
N GLN A 246 4.79 -7.41 -10.32
CA GLN A 246 5.10 -6.12 -9.74
C GLN A 246 5.87 -6.31 -8.45
N TRP A 247 6.93 -5.51 -8.25
CA TRP A 247 7.74 -5.52 -7.04
C TRP A 247 7.78 -4.13 -6.43
N LEU A 248 7.80 -4.08 -5.10
CA LEU A 248 8.06 -2.87 -4.32
C LEU A 248 9.03 -3.23 -3.22
N VAL A 249 10.10 -2.46 -3.09
CA VAL A 249 11.05 -2.54 -1.98
C VAL A 249 11.30 -1.13 -1.48
N GLY A 250 11.17 -0.91 -0.19
CA GLY A 250 11.41 0.40 0.39
C GLY A 250 11.84 0.32 1.85
N ALA A 251 12.29 1.46 2.36
CA ALA A 251 12.55 1.62 3.77
C ALA A 251 12.17 3.04 4.20
N THR A 252 11.65 3.16 5.41
CA THR A 252 11.23 4.40 6.03
C THR A 252 11.83 4.52 7.42
N VAL A 253 11.97 5.77 7.87
CA VAL A 253 12.29 6.12 9.25
C VAL A 253 11.12 6.95 9.76
N ALA A 254 10.54 6.53 10.89
CA ALA A 254 9.45 7.22 11.56
C ALA A 254 9.93 7.85 12.87
N TYR A 255 9.42 9.04 13.17
CA TYR A 255 9.51 9.69 14.47
C TYR A 255 8.11 9.84 15.05
N HIS A 256 7.90 9.32 16.26
CA HIS A 256 6.67 9.43 17.03
C HIS A 256 6.79 10.47 18.14
N PHE A 257 5.76 11.30 18.30
CA PHE A 257 5.74 12.47 19.19
C PHE A 257 5.13 12.18 20.56
#